data_AF-A0A7I7WXZ2-F1
#
_entry.id   AF-A0A7I7WXZ2-F1
#
_cell.length_a   1.000
_cell.length_b   1.000
_cell.length_c   1.000
_cell.angle_alpha   90.00
_cell.angle_beta   90.00
_cell.angle_gamma   90.00
#
_symmetry.space_group_name_H-M   'P 1'
#
loop_
_entity.id
_entity.type
_entity.pdbx_description
1 polymer ?
#
loop_
_entity_poly.entity_id
_entity_poly.type
_entity_poly.pdbx_seq_one_letter_code
_entity_poly.pdbx_strand_id
1 'polypeptide(L)'
;MSRDHLIDVLVLGDPAPLHGLVEGARAVDPAHTGFDSATDTWTVTTVDGETLKARVLIGTAAAADGVVARHGLPNRFQVPGPHTRRQARYVTRLLEAMRRSGASRIESRAARLRVHRLLPTRGLSRFYLTGSVSADEEIYDGPAVLTHDGAEYPTRVRLSGHFDPIDGQYHWQGMFYADIPGTGVTGSPVSIRIGEHAAQGRICERTPWGTLTVLGAAGFPPFLLEDVQIATAPQR
;
A
#
# COMPACT_ATOMS: atom_id res chain seq x y z
N MET A 1 -33.29 6.98 -4.65
CA MET A 1 -31.96 6.87 -5.28
C MET A 1 -30.96 6.67 -4.15
N SER A 2 -30.55 5.42 -3.90
CA SER A 2 -29.66 5.09 -2.79
C SER A 2 -28.27 5.64 -3.08
N ARG A 3 -27.71 6.45 -2.18
CA ARG A 3 -26.28 6.80 -2.25
C ARG A 3 -25.52 5.49 -2.10
N ASP A 4 -24.77 5.11 -3.13
CA ASP A 4 -23.88 3.95 -3.13
C ASP A 4 -22.72 4.23 -2.16
N HIS A 5 -22.99 4.09 -0.86
CA HIS A 5 -22.04 4.38 0.20
C HIS A 5 -21.09 3.21 0.34
N LEU A 6 -19.81 3.44 0.02
CA LEU A 6 -18.77 2.45 0.20
C LEU A 6 -18.55 2.17 1.69
N ILE A 7 -18.79 0.94 2.10
CA ILE A 7 -18.51 0.45 3.45
C ILE A 7 -17.04 0.02 3.53
N ASP A 8 -16.30 0.45 4.55
CA ASP A 8 -14.88 0.07 4.68
C ASP A 8 -14.74 -1.44 4.93
N VAL A 9 -15.48 -1.97 5.90
CA VAL A 9 -15.47 -3.40 6.24
C VAL A 9 -16.88 -3.94 6.40
N LEU A 10 -17.20 -5.00 5.64
CA LEU A 10 -18.41 -5.77 5.79
C LEU A 10 -18.09 -7.16 6.35
N VAL A 11 -18.83 -7.57 7.38
CA VAL A 11 -18.70 -8.88 8.02
C VAL A 11 -19.78 -9.80 7.48
N LEU A 12 -19.38 -10.98 7.03
CA LEU A 12 -20.28 -12.01 6.52
C LEU A 12 -20.54 -13.03 7.64
N GLY A 13 -21.74 -12.97 8.23
CA GLY A 13 -22.14 -13.75 9.40
C GLY A 13 -21.88 -13.06 10.74
N ASP A 14 -21.69 -13.86 11.79
CA ASP A 14 -21.58 -13.38 13.18
C ASP A 14 -20.36 -12.46 13.41
N PRO A 15 -20.53 -11.20 13.81
CA PRO A 15 -19.42 -10.28 14.06
C PRO A 15 -18.73 -10.47 15.42
N ALA A 16 -19.22 -11.35 16.31
CA ALA A 16 -18.67 -11.52 17.64
C ALA A 16 -17.14 -11.72 17.71
N PRO A 17 -16.49 -12.47 16.77
CA PRO A 17 -15.02 -12.60 16.75
C PRO A 17 -14.24 -11.30 16.55
N LEU A 18 -14.89 -10.26 16.01
CA LEU A 18 -14.28 -8.98 15.63
C LEU A 18 -14.66 -7.82 16.56
N HIS A 19 -15.53 -8.07 17.56
CA HIS A 19 -16.02 -7.04 18.48
C HIS A 19 -14.85 -6.33 19.18
N GLY A 20 -14.83 -4.99 19.08
CA GLY A 20 -13.80 -4.12 19.66
C GLY A 20 -12.47 -4.14 18.91
N LEU A 21 -12.37 -4.85 17.79
CA LEU A 21 -11.18 -4.88 16.92
C LEU A 21 -11.38 -4.20 15.58
N VAL A 22 -12.62 -4.14 15.09
CA VAL A 22 -12.96 -3.45 13.84
C VAL A 22 -14.13 -2.52 14.10
N GLU A 23 -13.85 -1.21 14.14
CA GLU A 23 -14.87 -0.19 14.32
C GLU A 23 -15.78 -0.08 13.08
N GLY A 24 -17.06 0.22 13.30
CA GLY A 24 -18.02 0.44 12.21
C GLY A 24 -18.33 -0.79 11.35
N ALA A 25 -17.88 -1.99 11.75
CA ALA A 25 -18.15 -3.22 11.02
C ALA A 25 -19.66 -3.50 10.96
N ARG A 26 -20.21 -3.54 9.74
CA ARG A 26 -21.60 -3.94 9.49
C ARG A 26 -21.64 -5.44 9.19
N ALA A 27 -22.45 -6.19 9.93
CA ALA A 27 -22.68 -7.61 9.70
C ALA A 27 -23.89 -7.83 8.80
N VAL A 28 -23.78 -8.78 7.86
CA VAL A 28 -24.87 -9.20 6.97
C VAL A 28 -24.80 -10.69 6.68
N ASP A 29 -25.94 -11.25 6.24
CA ASP A 29 -26.01 -12.56 5.63
C ASP A 29 -25.95 -12.43 4.10
N PRO A 30 -24.87 -12.88 3.43
CA PRO A 30 -24.72 -12.73 2.00
C PRO A 30 -25.45 -13.83 1.22
N ALA A 31 -26.14 -13.45 0.15
CA ALA A 31 -26.60 -14.37 -0.89
C ALA A 31 -25.57 -14.48 -2.03
N HIS A 32 -24.99 -13.35 -2.46
CA HIS A 32 -23.98 -13.31 -3.51
C HIS A 32 -22.91 -12.26 -3.23
N THR A 33 -21.69 -12.52 -3.68
CA THR A 33 -20.57 -11.57 -3.58
C THR A 33 -19.79 -11.55 -4.89
N GLY A 34 -19.48 -10.38 -5.42
CA GLY A 34 -18.63 -10.19 -6.60
C GLY A 34 -17.56 -9.16 -6.34
N PHE A 35 -16.35 -9.38 -6.86
CA PHE A 35 -15.26 -8.41 -6.78
C PHE A 35 -15.14 -7.64 -8.09
N ASP A 36 -15.11 -6.32 -8.00
CA ASP A 36 -14.84 -5.41 -9.11
C ASP A 36 -13.38 -4.96 -9.05
N SER A 37 -12.56 -5.46 -9.98
CA SER A 37 -11.14 -5.12 -10.06
C SER A 37 -10.88 -3.69 -10.55
N ALA A 38 -11.86 -3.01 -11.14
CA ALA A 38 -11.69 -1.61 -11.57
C ALA A 38 -11.75 -0.65 -10.39
N THR A 39 -12.49 -1.01 -9.34
CA THR A 39 -12.66 -0.17 -8.15
C THR A 39 -12.02 -0.76 -6.89
N ASP A 40 -11.47 -1.97 -6.97
CA ASP A 40 -10.99 -2.79 -5.84
C ASP A 40 -12.02 -2.94 -4.72
N THR A 41 -13.29 -3.10 -5.09
CA THR A 41 -14.39 -3.25 -4.13
C THR A 41 -15.19 -4.52 -4.37
N TRP A 42 -15.88 -4.94 -3.33
CA TRP A 42 -16.85 -6.02 -3.34
C TRP A 42 -18.26 -5.47 -3.44
N THR A 43 -19.06 -6.04 -4.33
CA THR A 43 -20.51 -5.95 -4.30
C THR A 43 -21.04 -7.15 -3.53
N VAL A 44 -21.92 -6.91 -2.56
CA VAL A 44 -22.56 -7.94 -1.74
C VAL A 44 -24.07 -7.78 -1.84
N THR A 45 -24.75 -8.81 -2.33
CA THR A 45 -26.20 -8.90 -2.27
C THR A 45 -26.57 -9.73 -1.05
N THR A 46 -27.33 -9.15 -0.12
CA THR A 46 -27.80 -9.83 1.08
C THR A 46 -28.95 -10.79 0.75
N VAL A 47 -29.26 -11.70 1.68
CA VAL A 47 -30.42 -12.59 1.57
C VAL A 47 -31.75 -11.85 1.43
N ASP A 48 -31.83 -10.62 1.96
CA ASP A 48 -33.01 -9.75 1.87
C ASP A 48 -33.06 -8.94 0.56
N GLY A 49 -32.08 -9.12 -0.33
CA GLY A 49 -32.01 -8.45 -1.63
C GLY A 49 -31.38 -7.05 -1.61
N GLU A 50 -30.83 -6.61 -0.47
CA GLU A 50 -30.07 -5.36 -0.39
C GLU A 50 -28.72 -5.54 -1.09
N THR A 51 -28.35 -4.59 -1.96
CA THR A 51 -27.03 -4.56 -2.59
C THR A 51 -26.16 -3.52 -1.90
N LEU A 52 -25.01 -3.96 -1.40
CA LEU A 52 -24.02 -3.17 -0.69
C LEU A 52 -22.69 -3.17 -1.43
N LYS A 53 -21.96 -2.07 -1.32
CA LYS A 53 -20.59 -1.96 -1.80
C LYS A 53 -19.63 -1.86 -0.62
N ALA A 54 -18.60 -2.69 -0.60
CA ALA A 54 -17.64 -2.77 0.50
C ALA A 54 -16.20 -2.83 -0.01
N ARG A 55 -15.26 -2.22 0.71
CA ARG A 55 -13.83 -2.34 0.38
C ARG A 55 -13.30 -3.71 0.78
N VAL A 56 -13.60 -4.15 2.01
CA VAL A 56 -13.12 -5.41 2.59
C VAL A 56 -14.28 -6.29 3.05
N LEU A 57 -14.16 -7.60 2.79
CA LEU A 57 -15.04 -8.62 3.35
C LEU A 57 -14.32 -9.48 4.39
N ILE A 58 -14.94 -9.73 5.54
CA ILE A 58 -14.46 -10.68 6.54
C ILE A 58 -15.55 -11.73 6.81
N GLY A 59 -15.29 -12.97 6.44
CA GLY A 59 -16.16 -14.10 6.83
C GLY A 59 -15.81 -14.61 8.22
N THR A 60 -16.82 -14.96 9.02
CA THR A 60 -16.62 -15.49 10.39
C THR A 60 -17.15 -16.91 10.56
N ALA A 61 -17.70 -17.50 9.50
CA ALA A 61 -18.12 -18.89 9.49
C ALA A 61 -16.95 -19.83 9.80
N ALA A 62 -17.18 -20.81 10.67
CA ALA A 62 -16.18 -21.80 11.03
C ALA A 62 -15.77 -22.62 9.80
N ALA A 63 -14.46 -22.84 9.62
CA ALA A 63 -13.95 -23.68 8.54
C ALA A 63 -12.77 -24.54 9.02
N ALA A 64 -12.81 -25.83 8.71
CA ALA A 64 -11.80 -26.80 9.16
C ALA A 64 -10.39 -26.51 8.62
N ASP A 65 -10.28 -25.85 7.46
CA ASP A 65 -8.98 -25.60 6.84
C ASP A 65 -8.22 -24.42 7.48
N GLY A 66 -8.85 -23.64 8.35
CA GLY A 66 -8.22 -22.55 9.11
C GLY A 66 -7.64 -21.43 8.23
N VAL A 67 -8.03 -21.34 6.95
CA VAL A 67 -7.47 -20.38 6.00
C VAL A 67 -8.06 -18.99 6.24
N VAL A 68 -7.19 -18.02 6.51
CA VAL A 68 -7.54 -16.62 6.82
C VAL A 68 -7.55 -15.75 5.56
N ALA A 69 -6.73 -16.06 4.55
CA ALA A 69 -6.71 -15.35 3.26
C ALA A 69 -6.30 -16.30 2.13
N ARG A 70 -6.70 -15.98 0.90
CA ARG A 70 -6.35 -16.76 -0.30
C ARG A 70 -5.81 -15.84 -1.39
N HIS A 71 -4.87 -16.35 -2.16
CA HIS A 71 -4.49 -15.71 -3.42
C HIS A 71 -5.67 -15.75 -4.41
N GLY A 72 -5.83 -14.72 -5.24
CA GLY A 72 -6.97 -14.56 -6.15
C GLY A 72 -8.26 -14.08 -5.48
N LEU A 73 -8.26 -13.82 -4.17
CA LEU A 73 -9.38 -13.23 -3.42
C LEU A 73 -8.91 -11.97 -2.69
N PRO A 74 -8.68 -10.86 -3.42
CA PRO A 74 -8.24 -9.59 -2.84
C PRO A 74 -9.28 -9.04 -1.86
N ASN A 75 -8.80 -8.30 -0.87
CA ASN A 75 -9.63 -7.65 0.17
C ASN A 75 -10.58 -8.60 0.91
N ARG A 76 -10.35 -9.92 0.85
CA ARG A 76 -11.20 -10.92 1.48
C ARG A 76 -10.44 -11.74 2.50
N PHE A 77 -10.94 -11.68 3.73
CA PHE A 77 -10.39 -12.40 4.87
C PHE A 77 -11.44 -13.33 5.50
N GLN A 78 -10.96 -14.26 6.33
CA GLN A 78 -11.76 -15.20 7.09
C GLN A 78 -11.23 -15.27 8.52
N VAL A 79 -12.11 -15.46 9.49
CA VAL A 79 -11.81 -15.79 10.89
C VAL A 79 -12.42 -17.16 11.21
N PRO A 80 -11.92 -18.24 10.60
CA PRO A 80 -12.58 -19.55 10.61
C PRO A 80 -12.44 -20.33 11.92
N GLY A 81 -11.68 -19.82 12.89
CA GLY A 81 -11.30 -20.57 14.08
C GLY A 81 -10.20 -21.60 13.80
N PRO A 82 -9.84 -22.43 14.80
CA PRO A 82 -10.36 -22.40 16.16
C PRO A 82 -9.81 -21.25 17.01
N HIS A 83 -8.79 -20.52 16.55
CA HIS A 83 -8.14 -19.44 17.31
C HIS A 83 -8.62 -18.06 16.86
N THR A 84 -9.93 -17.84 16.91
CA THR A 84 -10.63 -16.67 16.35
C THR A 84 -10.03 -15.34 16.83
N ARG A 85 -9.75 -15.18 18.13
CA ARG A 85 -9.12 -13.96 18.67
C ARG A 85 -7.77 -13.63 18.02
N ARG A 86 -6.94 -14.64 17.75
CA ARG A 86 -5.61 -14.44 17.11
C ARG A 86 -5.77 -14.12 15.63
N GLN A 87 -6.68 -14.82 14.94
CA GLN A 87 -6.98 -14.58 13.53
C GLN A 87 -7.57 -13.18 13.32
N ALA A 88 -8.55 -12.78 14.14
CA ALA A 88 -9.15 -11.45 14.13
C ALA A 88 -8.10 -10.36 14.32
N ARG A 89 -7.25 -10.45 15.37
CA ARG A 89 -6.14 -9.50 15.57
C ARG A 89 -5.16 -9.46 14.41
N TYR A 90 -4.88 -10.60 13.78
CA TYR A 90 -4.02 -10.65 12.60
C TYR A 90 -4.66 -9.90 11.42
N VAL A 91 -5.93 -10.16 11.13
CA VAL A 91 -6.68 -9.46 10.07
C VAL A 91 -6.76 -7.96 10.37
N THR A 92 -7.14 -7.55 11.58
CA THR A 92 -7.19 -6.14 11.97
C THR A 92 -5.88 -5.41 11.71
N ARG A 93 -4.73 -6.00 12.07
CA ARG A 93 -3.41 -5.40 11.79
C ARG A 93 -3.12 -5.23 10.30
N LEU A 94 -3.59 -6.14 9.45
CA LEU A 94 -3.47 -6.00 8.00
C LEU A 94 -4.35 -4.86 7.50
N LEU A 95 -5.57 -4.69 8.03
CA LEU A 95 -6.48 -3.61 7.66
C LEU A 95 -5.97 -2.25 8.12
N GLU A 96 -5.44 -2.15 9.34
CA GLU A 96 -4.78 -0.94 9.83
C GLU A 96 -3.59 -0.55 8.97
N ALA A 97 -2.79 -1.54 8.55
CA ALA A 97 -1.67 -1.28 7.67
C ALA A 97 -2.10 -0.86 6.25
N MET A 98 -3.11 -1.51 5.68
CA MET A 98 -3.70 -1.14 4.39
C MET A 98 -4.26 0.29 4.42
N ARG A 99 -4.98 0.66 5.50
CA ARG A 99 -5.46 2.02 5.72
C ARG A 99 -4.31 3.02 5.83
N ARG A 100 -3.28 2.71 6.62
CA ARG A 100 -2.09 3.57 6.77
C ARG A 100 -1.32 3.76 5.48
N SER A 101 -1.26 2.75 4.60
CA SER A 101 -0.60 2.85 3.30
C SER A 101 -1.50 3.47 2.21
N GLY A 102 -2.75 3.80 2.54
CA GLY A 102 -3.76 4.25 1.57
C GLY A 102 -4.14 3.22 0.51
N ALA A 103 -3.77 1.94 0.66
CA ALA A 103 -3.94 0.94 -0.38
C ALA A 103 -5.42 0.58 -0.57
N SER A 104 -5.88 0.52 -1.82
CA SER A 104 -7.22 0.06 -2.18
C SER A 104 -7.33 -1.46 -2.21
N ARG A 105 -6.21 -2.17 -2.44
CA ARG A 105 -6.15 -3.63 -2.60
C ARG A 105 -5.08 -4.27 -1.73
N ILE A 106 -5.45 -5.34 -1.02
CA ILE A 106 -4.54 -6.24 -0.32
C ILE A 106 -4.79 -7.68 -0.78
N GLU A 107 -3.75 -8.39 -1.20
CA GLU A 107 -3.87 -9.76 -1.73
C GLU A 107 -2.79 -10.70 -1.19
N SER A 108 -3.20 -11.91 -0.77
CA SER A 108 -2.26 -12.89 -0.22
C SER A 108 -1.27 -13.36 -1.30
N ARG A 109 0.03 -13.37 -0.96
CA ARG A 109 1.08 -14.00 -1.79
C ARG A 109 1.02 -15.52 -1.75
N ALA A 110 0.45 -16.09 -0.67
CA ALA A 110 0.29 -17.52 -0.52
C ALA A 110 -1.07 -17.97 -1.07
N ALA A 111 -1.10 -19.10 -1.77
CA ALA A 111 -2.35 -19.72 -2.24
C ALA A 111 -3.37 -19.90 -1.11
N ARG A 112 -2.91 -20.32 0.07
CA ARG A 112 -3.72 -20.48 1.29
C ARG A 112 -2.93 -20.00 2.50
N LEU A 113 -3.35 -18.88 3.08
CA LEU A 113 -2.72 -18.29 4.25
C LEU A 113 -3.38 -18.77 5.54
N ARG A 114 -2.60 -19.30 6.47
CA ARG A 114 -3.05 -19.67 7.81
C ARG A 114 -2.28 -18.89 8.87
N VAL A 115 -2.99 -18.54 9.94
CA VAL A 115 -2.39 -17.96 11.15
C VAL A 115 -1.98 -19.11 12.06
N HIS A 116 -0.68 -19.16 12.38
CA HIS A 116 -0.16 -20.21 13.24
C HIS A 116 -0.63 -20.01 14.69
N ARG A 117 -0.97 -21.12 15.38
CA ARG A 117 -1.49 -21.09 16.77
C ARG A 117 -0.52 -20.46 17.78
N LEU A 118 0.76 -20.85 17.69
CA LEU A 118 1.79 -20.51 18.69
C LEU A 118 2.78 -19.47 18.16
N LEU A 119 3.41 -19.76 17.02
CA LEU A 119 4.39 -18.88 16.36
C LEU A 119 3.81 -17.54 15.89
N PRO A 120 4.63 -16.47 15.87
CA PRO A 120 4.29 -15.23 15.19
C PRO A 120 3.97 -15.51 13.72
N THR A 121 2.82 -15.01 13.25
CA THR A 121 2.51 -15.03 11.82
C THR A 121 3.09 -13.77 11.21
N ARG A 122 4.00 -13.91 10.24
CA ARG A 122 4.56 -12.76 9.49
C ARG A 122 3.39 -11.90 8.96
N GLY A 123 3.47 -10.59 9.20
CA GLY A 123 2.42 -9.61 8.90
C GLY A 123 2.29 -9.31 7.41
N LEU A 124 2.31 -8.02 7.05
CA LEU A 124 2.14 -7.52 5.68
C LEU A 124 3.05 -8.15 4.62
N SER A 125 4.25 -8.62 4.99
CA SER A 125 5.19 -9.22 4.03
C SER A 125 4.66 -10.46 3.29
N ARG A 126 3.53 -11.01 3.73
CA ARG A 126 2.80 -12.11 3.07
C ARG A 126 1.75 -11.62 2.07
N PHE A 127 1.65 -10.32 1.82
CA PHE A 127 0.66 -9.69 0.97
C PHE A 127 1.29 -8.79 -0.10
N TYR A 128 0.58 -8.63 -1.21
CA TYR A 128 0.75 -7.51 -2.13
C TYR A 128 -0.24 -6.42 -1.73
N LEU A 129 0.23 -5.16 -1.70
CA LEU A 129 -0.60 -3.98 -1.56
C LEU A 129 -0.60 -3.24 -2.89
N THR A 130 -1.75 -2.75 -3.32
CA THR A 130 -1.91 -2.02 -4.60
C THR A 130 -2.96 -0.93 -4.44
N GLY A 131 -2.84 0.11 -5.26
CA GLY A 131 -3.73 1.27 -5.23
C GLY A 131 -3.62 2.06 -3.93
N SER A 132 -2.40 2.18 -3.38
CA SER A 132 -2.11 3.29 -2.48
C SER A 132 -2.64 4.54 -3.16
N VAL A 133 -3.47 5.31 -2.47
CA VAL A 133 -3.59 6.73 -2.78
C VAL A 133 -2.15 7.22 -2.63
N SER A 134 -1.45 7.32 -3.75
CA SER A 134 -0.57 8.43 -3.89
C SER A 134 -1.48 9.62 -3.58
N ALA A 135 -1.28 10.26 -2.42
CA ALA A 135 -1.38 11.71 -2.46
C ALA A 135 -0.58 12.06 -3.71
N ASP A 136 -1.28 12.59 -4.73
CA ASP A 136 -0.87 12.66 -6.15
C ASP A 136 0.59 12.31 -6.29
N GLU A 137 0.93 11.19 -6.95
CA GLU A 137 2.33 10.78 -7.10
C GLU A 137 3.03 12.00 -7.68
N GLU A 138 3.70 12.80 -6.84
CA GLU A 138 3.93 14.20 -7.17
C GLU A 138 5.14 14.14 -8.07
N ILE A 139 4.84 14.04 -9.37
CA ILE A 139 5.86 13.90 -10.36
C ILE A 139 6.51 15.27 -10.47
N TYR A 140 7.65 15.42 -9.82
CA TYR A 140 8.51 16.54 -10.10
C TYR A 140 9.10 16.36 -11.50
N ASP A 141 8.64 17.15 -12.46
CA ASP A 141 9.15 17.21 -13.83
C ASP A 141 9.73 18.61 -14.10
N GLY A 142 11.04 18.74 -13.90
CA GLY A 142 11.66 20.06 -13.86
C GLY A 142 13.19 20.06 -13.79
N PRO A 143 13.80 21.26 -13.67
CA PRO A 143 15.25 21.40 -13.61
C PRO A 143 15.84 20.91 -12.28
N ALA A 144 16.95 20.18 -12.35
CA ALA A 144 17.73 19.75 -11.21
C ALA A 144 19.23 19.86 -11.50
N VAL A 145 20.04 19.70 -10.45
CA VAL A 145 21.49 19.52 -10.57
C VAL A 145 21.85 18.16 -10.00
N LEU A 146 22.42 17.30 -10.85
CA LEU A 146 22.96 16.01 -10.45
C LEU A 146 24.45 16.19 -10.16
N THR A 147 24.92 15.74 -9.00
CA THR A 147 26.34 15.71 -8.63
C THR A 147 26.82 14.27 -8.64
N HIS A 148 27.85 13.99 -9.45
CA HIS A 148 28.50 12.69 -9.55
C HIS A 148 30.02 12.90 -9.59
N ASP A 149 30.76 12.17 -8.78
CA ASP A 149 32.23 12.30 -8.65
C ASP A 149 32.73 13.74 -8.45
N GLY A 150 31.97 14.55 -7.71
CA GLY A 150 32.29 15.96 -7.44
C GLY A 150 32.03 16.93 -8.59
N ALA A 151 31.56 16.45 -9.75
CA ALA A 151 31.13 17.27 -10.86
C ALA A 151 29.62 17.49 -10.84
N GLU A 152 29.18 18.71 -11.17
CA GLU A 152 27.77 19.08 -11.26
C GLU A 152 27.27 19.06 -12.71
N TYR A 153 26.08 18.49 -12.90
CA TYR A 153 25.41 18.34 -14.19
C TYR A 153 23.99 18.93 -14.09
N PRO A 154 23.79 20.17 -14.56
CA PRO A 154 22.45 20.74 -14.73
C PRO A 154 21.65 19.90 -15.74
N THR A 155 20.43 19.51 -15.37
CA THR A 155 19.61 18.62 -16.19
C THR A 155 18.13 18.82 -15.91
N ARG A 156 17.29 18.20 -16.74
CA ARG A 156 15.88 18.00 -16.43
C ARG A 156 15.73 16.62 -15.79
N VAL A 157 14.79 16.49 -14.88
CA VAL A 157 14.47 15.22 -14.23
C VAL A 157 12.98 14.99 -14.25
N ARG A 158 12.61 13.71 -14.17
CA ARG A 158 11.26 13.29 -13.82
C ARG A 158 11.35 12.34 -12.64
N LEU A 159 10.97 12.82 -11.46
CA LEU A 159 11.07 12.09 -10.19
C LEU A 159 9.68 11.82 -9.62
N SER A 160 9.51 10.67 -9.00
CA SER A 160 8.36 10.36 -8.15
C SER A 160 8.82 9.70 -6.85
N GLY A 161 7.95 9.65 -5.86
CA GLY A 161 8.22 8.94 -4.62
C GLY A 161 7.00 8.74 -3.77
N HIS A 162 7.18 8.01 -2.68
CA HIS A 162 6.14 7.71 -1.70
C HIS A 162 6.75 7.49 -0.32
N PHE A 163 5.97 7.75 0.72
CA PHE A 163 6.30 7.35 2.09
C PHE A 163 6.01 5.86 2.29
N ASP A 164 6.99 5.08 2.73
CA ASP A 164 6.81 3.69 3.13
C ASP A 164 6.58 3.61 4.66
N PRO A 165 5.35 3.29 5.12
CA PRO A 165 5.04 3.20 6.54
C PRO A 165 5.64 1.96 7.23
N ILE A 166 6.28 1.04 6.49
CA ILE A 166 6.95 -0.15 7.02
C ILE A 166 8.29 0.23 7.64
N ASP A 167 9.07 1.08 6.97
CA ASP A 167 10.37 1.54 7.45
C ASP A 167 10.36 3.00 7.95
N GLY A 168 9.25 3.71 7.73
CA GLY A 168 9.08 5.10 8.16
C GLY A 168 9.89 6.08 7.32
N GLN A 169 10.26 5.71 6.09
CA GLN A 169 11.11 6.52 5.22
C GLN A 169 10.40 6.85 3.91
N TYR A 170 10.81 7.95 3.29
CA TYR A 170 10.35 8.28 1.94
C TYR A 170 11.29 7.64 0.92
N HIS A 171 10.71 6.97 -0.06
CA HIS A 171 11.41 6.33 -1.18
C HIS A 171 11.08 7.08 -2.45
N TRP A 172 12.09 7.49 -3.18
CA TRP A 172 11.93 8.20 -4.45
C TRP A 172 12.79 7.59 -5.53
N GLN A 173 12.39 7.77 -6.78
CA GLN A 173 13.10 7.29 -7.96
C GLN A 173 12.81 8.21 -9.15
N GLY A 174 13.58 8.06 -10.21
CA GLY A 174 13.22 8.72 -11.46
C GLY A 174 14.29 8.69 -12.54
N MET A 175 14.10 9.57 -13.51
CA MET A 175 14.92 9.67 -14.71
C MET A 175 15.64 11.01 -14.79
N PHE A 176 16.89 10.96 -15.25
CA PHE A 176 17.75 12.10 -15.49
C PHE A 176 18.09 12.17 -16.97
N TYR A 177 17.91 13.34 -17.56
CA TYR A 177 18.26 13.64 -18.94
C TYR A 177 19.65 14.30 -19.00
N ALA A 178 20.64 13.64 -18.40
CA ALA A 178 22.01 14.13 -18.25
C ALA A 178 22.99 13.15 -18.91
N ASP A 179 23.97 13.68 -19.62
CA ASP A 179 25.07 12.87 -20.15
C ASP A 179 26.29 12.96 -19.21
N ILE A 180 26.49 11.93 -18.39
CA ILE A 180 27.66 11.83 -17.50
C ILE A 180 28.78 11.06 -18.21
N PRO A 181 29.98 11.63 -18.37
CA PRO A 181 31.09 10.92 -19.01
C PRO A 181 31.47 9.63 -18.26
N GLY A 182 31.80 8.59 -19.02
CA GLY A 182 32.26 7.30 -18.48
C GLY A 182 31.25 6.16 -18.64
N THR A 183 31.76 4.95 -18.87
CA THR A 183 30.96 3.74 -19.17
C THR A 183 30.53 2.95 -17.93
N GLY A 184 31.02 3.32 -16.73
CA GLY A 184 30.83 2.59 -15.47
C GLY A 184 30.01 3.33 -14.41
N VAL A 185 29.08 4.20 -14.81
CA VAL A 185 28.28 5.01 -13.86
C VAL A 185 27.19 4.21 -13.13
N THR A 186 26.82 3.04 -13.65
CA THR A 186 25.82 2.18 -13.01
C THR A 186 26.31 1.70 -11.65
N GLY A 187 25.50 1.89 -10.63
CA GLY A 187 25.81 1.55 -9.25
C GLY A 187 26.51 2.67 -8.48
N SER A 188 26.94 3.75 -9.14
CA SER A 188 27.61 4.88 -8.51
C SER A 188 26.65 5.71 -7.65
N PRO A 189 27.11 6.22 -6.49
CA PRO A 189 26.35 7.15 -5.67
C PRO A 189 26.24 8.51 -6.37
N VAL A 190 25.14 9.21 -6.13
CA VAL A 190 24.88 10.55 -6.64
C VAL A 190 24.19 11.41 -5.60
N SER A 191 24.37 12.73 -5.70
CA SER A 191 23.56 13.71 -4.97
C SER A 191 22.72 14.51 -5.96
N ILE A 192 21.45 14.74 -5.65
CA ILE A 192 20.51 15.44 -6.52
C ILE A 192 19.98 16.65 -5.78
N ARG A 193 20.02 17.80 -6.44
CA ARG A 193 19.56 19.07 -5.87
C ARG A 193 18.48 19.72 -6.74
N ILE A 194 17.37 20.12 -6.12
CA ILE A 194 16.30 20.93 -6.73
C ILE A 194 16.05 22.13 -5.82
N GLY A 195 16.32 23.34 -6.34
CA GLY A 195 16.33 24.54 -5.50
C GLY A 195 17.29 24.40 -4.33
N GLU A 196 16.76 24.52 -3.11
CA GLU A 196 17.49 24.40 -1.84
C GLU A 196 17.52 22.96 -1.27
N HIS A 197 16.76 22.03 -1.85
CA HIS A 197 16.64 20.65 -1.36
C HIS A 197 17.64 19.74 -2.06
N ALA A 198 18.25 18.84 -1.29
CA ALA A 198 19.16 17.84 -1.82
C ALA A 198 18.93 16.46 -1.22
N ALA A 199 19.10 15.41 -2.02
CA ALA A 199 19.00 14.02 -1.59
C ALA A 199 20.07 13.14 -2.22
N GLN A 200 20.45 12.09 -1.51
CA GLN A 200 21.38 11.07 -1.99
C GLN A 200 20.64 9.98 -2.76
N GLY A 201 21.27 9.41 -3.77
CA GLY A 201 20.74 8.29 -4.54
C GLY A 201 21.84 7.46 -5.18
N ARG A 202 21.43 6.54 -6.06
CA ARG A 202 22.33 5.68 -6.82
C ARG A 202 21.81 5.53 -8.24
N ILE A 203 22.72 5.59 -9.21
CA ILE A 203 22.39 5.32 -10.61
C ILE A 203 22.12 3.81 -10.73
N CYS A 204 20.93 3.45 -11.19
CA CYS A 204 20.52 2.06 -11.39
C CYS A 204 20.89 1.56 -12.78
N GLU A 205 20.74 2.40 -13.79
CA GLU A 205 21.01 2.06 -15.18
C GLU A 205 21.29 3.34 -15.99
N ARG A 206 22.14 3.20 -17.02
CA ARG A 206 22.14 4.10 -18.17
C ARG A 206 21.34 3.43 -19.29
N THR A 207 20.24 4.05 -19.70
CA THR A 207 19.38 3.51 -20.75
C THR A 207 20.08 3.59 -22.12
N PRO A 208 19.62 2.80 -23.11
CA PRO A 208 20.12 2.90 -24.49
C PRO A 208 19.94 4.28 -25.13
N TRP A 209 19.06 5.13 -24.59
CA TRP A 209 18.82 6.49 -25.07
C TRP A 209 19.67 7.55 -24.35
N GLY A 210 20.62 7.13 -23.51
CA GLY A 210 21.55 8.01 -22.81
C GLY A 210 21.02 8.63 -21.52
N THR A 211 19.76 8.34 -21.13
CA THR A 211 19.22 8.79 -19.83
C THR A 211 19.69 7.90 -18.70
N LEU A 212 19.64 8.40 -17.47
CA LEU A 212 19.97 7.63 -16.28
C LEU A 212 18.71 7.36 -15.46
N THR A 213 18.55 6.13 -14.99
CA THR A 213 17.57 5.82 -13.94
C THR A 213 18.27 5.91 -12.58
N VAL A 214 17.61 6.53 -11.62
CA VAL A 214 18.16 6.75 -10.28
C VAL A 214 17.14 6.30 -9.24
N LEU A 215 17.65 5.62 -8.22
CA LEU A 215 16.91 5.30 -7.01
C LEU A 215 17.47 6.13 -5.85
N GLY A 216 16.58 6.76 -5.10
CA GLY A 216 16.91 7.51 -3.90
C GLY A 216 17.39 6.62 -2.77
N ALA A 217 18.31 7.16 -1.96
CA ALA A 217 18.50 6.67 -0.61
C ALA A 217 17.25 7.00 0.21
N ALA A 218 16.85 6.08 1.08
CA ALA A 218 15.67 6.25 1.91
C ALA A 218 15.83 7.48 2.83
N GLY A 219 14.79 8.33 2.88
CA GLY A 219 14.85 9.63 3.55
C GLY A 219 14.22 10.75 2.73
N PHE A 220 14.48 12.00 3.08
CA PHE A 220 13.82 13.16 2.47
C PHE A 220 14.11 13.24 0.95
N PRO A 221 13.09 13.42 0.09
CA PRO A 221 13.31 13.53 -1.35
C PRO A 221 13.98 14.86 -1.73
N PRO A 222 14.56 14.96 -2.92
CA PRO A 222 15.20 16.19 -3.37
C PRO A 222 14.21 17.25 -3.83
N PHE A 223 12.89 16.98 -3.80
CA PHE A 223 11.81 17.91 -4.14
C PHE A 223 10.99 18.25 -2.89
N LEU A 224 10.29 19.39 -2.93
CA LEU A 224 9.38 19.77 -1.86
C LEU A 224 8.28 18.72 -1.73
N LEU A 225 7.99 18.33 -0.49
CA LEU A 225 6.78 17.59 -0.17
C LEU A 225 5.71 18.60 0.23
N GLU A 226 4.50 18.48 -0.30
CA GLU A 226 3.37 19.22 0.27
C GLU A 226 3.23 18.88 1.76
N ASP A 227 2.97 19.89 2.59
CA ASP A 227 2.67 19.70 4.00
C ASP A 227 1.40 18.83 4.10
N VAL A 228 1.57 17.55 4.42
CA VAL A 228 0.45 16.69 4.79
C VAL A 228 -0.14 17.27 6.06
N GLN A 229 -1.28 17.97 5.95
CA GLN A 229 -2.07 18.36 7.11
C GLN A 229 -2.60 17.10 7.79
N ILE A 230 -1.81 16.54 8.71
CA ILE A 230 -2.27 15.48 9.61
C ILE A 230 -3.29 16.14 10.53
N ALA A 231 -4.57 15.94 10.24
CA ALA A 231 -5.65 16.26 11.16
C ALA A 231 -5.42 15.48 12.45
N THR A 232 -4.74 16.12 13.40
CA THR A 232 -4.54 15.59 14.73
C THR A 232 -5.88 15.73 15.42
N ALA A 233 -6.56 14.62 15.69
CA ALA A 233 -7.79 14.64 16.47
C ALA A 233 -7.50 15.30 17.84
N PRO A 234 -8.37 16.19 18.33
CA PRO A 234 -8.13 16.86 19.60
C PRO A 234 -8.10 15.82 20.71
N GLN A 235 -6.97 15.71 21.40
CA GLN A 235 -6.89 15.00 22.67
C GLN A 235 -7.84 15.68 23.66
N ARG A 236 -8.81 14.91 24.16
CA ARG A 236 -9.62 15.27 25.33
C ARG A 236 -9.09 14.55 26.55
#